data_AF-A0A939WM38-F1
#
_entry.id   AF-A0A939WM38-F1
#
_cell.length_a   1.000
_cell.length_b   1.000
_cell.length_c   1.000
_cell.angle_alpha   90.00
_cell.angle_beta   90.00
_cell.angle_gamma   90.00
#
_symmetry.space_group_name_H-M   'P 1'
#
loop_
_entity.id
_entity.type
_entity.pdbx_description
1 polymer ?
#
loop_
_entity_poly.entity_id
_entity_poly.type
_entity_poly.pdbx_seq_one_letter_code
_entity_poly.pdbx_strand_id
1 'polypeptide(L)' 'MTNAKVIEALQQIRTYCTAAQLDSLDYVIEVMKKLDKDGVQNPLEADYTKLEK' A
#
# COMPACT_ATOMS: atom_id res chain seq x y z
N MET A 1 -9.68 5.78 2.03
CA MET A 1 -8.67 5.38 3.04
C MET A 1 -7.32 5.84 2.51
N THR A 2 -6.51 6.60 3.26
CA THR A 2 -5.21 7.09 2.73
C THR A 2 -4.15 6.00 2.77
N ASN A 3 -3.13 6.07 1.91
CA ASN A 3 -2.02 5.12 1.90
C ASN A 3 -1.36 4.99 3.28
N ALA A 4 -1.13 6.11 3.98
CA ALA A 4 -0.55 6.09 5.32
C ALA A 4 -1.36 5.24 6.31
N LYS A 5 -2.70 5.38 6.31
CA LYS A 5 -3.60 4.58 7.17
C LYS A 5 -3.61 3.10 6.77
N VAL A 6 -3.50 2.79 5.48
CA VAL A 6 -3.41 1.41 5.01
C VAL A 6 -2.08 0.78 5.44
N ILE A 7 -0.96 1.49 5.28
CA ILE A 7 0.36 0.99 5.67
C ILE A 7 0.40 0.66 7.17
N GLU A 8 -0.15 1.55 8.01
CA GLU A 8 -0.24 1.31 9.45
C GLU A 8 -1.07 0.07 9.79
N ALA A 9 -2.25 -0.09 9.16
CA ALA A 9 -3.09 -1.26 9.34
C ALA A 9 -2.40 -2.56 8.88
N LEU A 10 -1.71 -2.53 7.74
CA LEU A 10 -0.96 -3.69 7.22
C LEU A 10 0.21 -4.07 8.13
N GLN A 11 0.92 -3.09 8.70
CA GLN A 11 1.98 -3.34 9.68
C GLN A 11 1.44 -3.99 10.96
N GLN A 12 0.24 -3.60 11.42
CA GLN A 12 -0.42 -4.25 12.56
C GLN A 12 -0.87 -5.68 12.24
N ILE A 13 -1.31 -5.94 11.01
CA ILE A 13 -1.75 -7.29 10.59
C ILE A 13 -0.55 -8.25 10.43
N ARG A 14 0.65 -7.71 10.16
CA ARG A 14 1.90 -8.48 9.98
C ARG A 14 2.18 -9.48 11.10
N THR A 15 1.83 -9.16 12.34
CA THR A 15 2.04 -10.03 13.50
C THR A 15 1.15 -11.27 13.51
N TYR A 16 0.08 -11.29 12.71
CA TYR A 16 -0.89 -12.39 12.60
C TYR A 16 -0.74 -13.20 11.32
N CYS A 17 0.16 -12.80 10.41
CA CYS A 17 0.38 -13.51 9.15
C CYS A 17 1.33 -14.70 9.31
N THR A 18 1.06 -15.75 8.56
CA THR A 18 2.01 -16.87 8.41
C THR A 18 3.22 -16.44 7.58
N ALA A 19 4.35 -17.13 7.70
CA ALA A 19 5.57 -16.82 6.95
C ALA A 19 5.33 -16.75 5.43
N ALA A 20 4.49 -17.63 4.88
CA ALA A 20 4.15 -17.63 3.46
C ALA A 20 3.36 -16.39 3.01
N GLN A 21 2.69 -15.70 3.93
CA GLN A 21 1.90 -14.50 3.65
C GLN A 21 2.70 -13.21 3.89
N LEU A 22 3.81 -13.27 4.64
CA LEU A 22 4.63 -12.10 4.94
C LEU A 22 5.22 -11.47 3.69
N ASP A 23 5.70 -12.26 2.73
CA ASP A 23 6.26 -11.74 1.47
C ASP A 23 5.20 -10.97 0.66
N SER A 24 3.98 -11.50 0.59
CA SER A 24 2.86 -10.83 -0.08
C SER A 24 2.46 -9.55 0.64
N LEU A 25 2.45 -9.56 1.97
CA LEU A 25 2.14 -8.40 2.79
C LEU A 25 3.21 -7.30 2.64
N ASP A 26 4.49 -7.66 2.70
CA ASP A 26 5.61 -6.74 2.55
C ASP A 26 5.60 -6.12 1.13
N TYR A 27 5.28 -6.91 0.09
CA TYR A 27 5.09 -6.39 -1.26
C TYR A 27 3.95 -5.34 -1.34
N VAL A 28 2.79 -5.63 -0.75
CA VAL A 28 1.66 -4.68 -0.74
C VAL A 28 2.04 -3.39 0.00
N ILE A 29 2.75 -3.48 1.13
CA ILE A 29 3.25 -2.30 1.85
C ILE A 29 4.15 -1.44 0.96
N GLU A 30 5.08 -2.05 0.21
CA GLU A 30 5.96 -1.32 -0.71
C GLU A 30 5.19 -0.66 -1.86
N VAL A 31 4.17 -1.32 -2.41
CA VAL A 31 3.27 -0.72 -3.41
C VAL A 31 2.57 0.51 -2.85
N MET A 32 2.00 0.42 -1.64
CA MET A 32 1.31 1.56 -1.01
C MET A 32 2.25 2.73 -0.72
N LYS A 33 3.50 2.47 -0.30
CA LYS A 33 4.52 3.52 -0.13
C LYS A 33 4.90 4.18 -1.45
N LYS A 34 5.03 3.40 -2.53
CA LYS A 34 5.33 3.95 -3.85
C LYS A 34 4.21 4.85 -4.34
N LEU A 35 2.96 4.42 -4.21
CA LEU A 35 1.79 5.22 -4.57
C LEU A 35 1.73 6.53 -3.78
N ASP A 36 2.06 6.49 -2.49
CA ASP A 36 2.11 7.69 -1.64
C ASP A 36 3.18 8.68 -2.12
N LYS A 37 4.38 8.19 -2.44
CA LYS A 37 5.48 8.99 -3.01
C LYS A 37 5.12 9.59 -4.37
N ASP A 38 4.39 8.85 -5.18
CA ASP A 38 3.92 9.27 -6.51
C ASP A 38 2.68 10.20 -6.40
N GLY A 39 2.29 10.62 -5.20
CA GLY A 39 1.20 11.57 -4.94
C GLY A 39 -0.20 10.96 -4.94
N VAL A 40 -0.32 9.64 -5.11
CA VAL A 40 -1.59 8.91 -5.22
C VAL A 40 -2.12 8.56 -3.84
N GLN A 41 -2.83 9.48 -3.19
CA GLN A 41 -3.29 9.33 -1.81
C GLN A 41 -4.42 8.30 -1.59
N ASN A 42 -5.29 8.10 -2.60
CA ASN A 42 -6.40 7.13 -2.54
C ASN A 42 -6.40 6.25 -3.80
N PRO A 43 -5.69 5.11 -3.79
CA PRO A 43 -5.48 4.28 -4.97
C PRO A 43 -6.76 3.78 -5.65
N LEU A 44 -7.80 3.48 -4.86
CA LEU A 44 -9.05 2.95 -5.42
C LEU A 44 -9.88 4.00 -6.16
N GLU A 45 -9.65 5.28 -5.89
CA GLU A 45 -10.36 6.41 -6.51
C GLU A 45 -9.45 7.20 -7.47
N ALA A 46 -8.17 6.83 -7.56
CA ALA A 46 -7.20 7.54 -8.37
C ALA A 46 -7.44 7.27 -9.86
N ASP A 47 -7.45 8.34 -10.65
CA ASP A 47 -7.45 8.25 -12.11
C ASP A 47 -6.01 8.10 -12.63
N TYR A 48 -5.60 6.85 -12.81
CA TYR A 48 -4.25 6.51 -13.26
C TYR A 48 -3.95 6.93 -14.71
N THR A 49 -4.96 7.32 -15.49
CA THR A 49 -4.73 7.83 -16.86
C THR A 49 -4.09 9.22 -16.86
N LYS A 50 -4.11 9.91 -15.72
CA LYS A 50 -3.59 11.28 -15.53
C LYS A 50 -2.24 11.33 -14.83
N LEU A 51 -1.66 10.19 -14.45
CA LEU A 51 -0.30 10.15 -13.88
C LEU A 51 0.70 10.31 -15.03
N GLU A 52 1.34 11.48 -15.11
CA GLU A 52 2.44 11.71 -16.04
C GLU A 52 3.64 10.82 -15.68
N LYS A 53 4.27 10.23 -16.70
CA LYS A 53 5.36 9.24 -16.59
C LYS A 53 6.67 9.86 -16.12
#